data_AF-A0A6C0HEF7-F1
#
_entry.id   AF-A0A6C0HEF7-F1
#
_cell.length_a   1.000
_cell.length_b   1.000
_cell.length_c   1.000
_cell.angle_alpha   90.00
_cell.angle_beta   90.00
_cell.angle_gamma   90.00
#
_symmetry.space_group_name_H-M   'P 1'
#
loop_
_entity.id
_entity.type
_entity.pdbx_description
1 polymer ?
#
loop_
_entity_poly.entity_id
_entity_poly.type
_entity_poly.pdbx_seq_one_letter_code
_entity_poly.pdbx_strand_id
1 'polypeptide(L)'
;MSESKSHTSTKIYIKDFNPKNMIKPLLEELDKYFRFSNNYCELFSPSGIFIVEKNKVLKQVPNDEPLKYMVFDNDVQLILDKSYFKEEEILSQIPFHNFYKETTRFYYSQCEKEKANLQLIVEGHYENKLKNVSFQITNRKQKYADFVVDNVYFLAKEELDNYLMKKELNVFLSMLK
;
A
#
# COMPACT_ATOMS: atom_id res chain seq x y z
N MET A 1 -10.42 1.84 28.84
CA MET A 1 -9.89 2.79 27.85
C MET A 1 -8.42 2.50 27.68
N SER A 2 -8.06 1.68 26.69
CA SER A 2 -6.67 1.42 26.33
C SER A 2 -6.32 2.38 25.20
N GLU A 3 -5.46 3.36 25.47
CA GLU A 3 -4.79 4.12 24.42
C GLU A 3 -3.99 3.13 23.55
N SER A 4 -4.51 2.81 22.37
CA SER A 4 -3.69 2.20 21.33
C SER A 4 -2.70 3.26 20.88
N LYS A 5 -1.43 3.14 21.31
CA LYS A 5 -0.32 3.86 20.69
C LYS A 5 -0.28 3.49 19.21
N SER A 6 -0.97 4.28 18.39
CA SER A 6 -0.82 4.25 16.94
C SER A 6 0.59 4.78 16.65
N HIS A 7 1.57 3.89 16.53
CA HIS A 7 2.79 4.23 15.82
C HIS A 7 2.35 4.67 14.41
N THR A 8 2.33 5.99 14.17
CA THR A 8 1.92 6.57 12.90
C THR A 8 2.99 6.23 11.87
N SER A 9 2.79 5.11 11.19
CA SER A 9 3.60 4.73 10.04
C SER A 9 3.59 5.85 9.02
N THR A 10 4.75 6.20 8.48
CA THR A 10 4.89 7.25 7.47
C THR A 10 4.87 6.61 6.08
N LYS A 11 4.01 7.11 5.19
CA LYS A 11 4.09 6.79 3.77
C LYS A 11 5.17 7.64 3.13
N ILE A 12 6.03 7.02 2.35
CA ILE A 12 7.13 7.67 1.65
C ILE A 12 6.91 7.45 0.16
N TYR A 13 6.75 8.54 -0.58
CA TYR A 13 6.59 8.52 -2.02
C TYR A 13 7.87 9.03 -2.69
N ILE A 14 8.18 8.46 -3.85
CA ILE A 14 9.19 9.03 -4.75
C ILE A 14 8.49 10.11 -5.55
N LYS A 15 9.01 11.34 -5.49
CA LYS A 15 8.44 12.46 -6.23
C LYS A 15 8.50 12.16 -7.74
N ASP A 16 7.41 12.48 -8.44
CA ASP A 16 7.25 12.29 -9.89
C ASP A 16 7.33 10.82 -10.36
N PHE A 17 7.24 9.84 -9.45
CA PHE A 17 7.16 8.43 -9.82
C PHE A 17 5.80 8.10 -10.43
N ASN A 18 5.80 7.50 -11.62
CA ASN A 18 4.58 7.06 -12.28
C ASN A 18 4.30 5.57 -11.95
N PRO A 19 3.18 5.23 -11.31
CA PRO A 19 2.82 3.84 -11.02
C PRO A 19 2.81 2.92 -12.26
N LYS A 20 2.56 3.47 -13.46
CA LYS A 20 2.61 2.71 -14.73
C LYS A 20 4.00 2.16 -15.06
N ASN A 21 5.06 2.68 -14.43
CA ASN A 21 6.41 2.15 -14.57
C ASN A 21 6.57 0.79 -13.88
N MET A 22 5.65 0.41 -12.98
CA MET A 22 5.60 -0.92 -12.35
C MET A 22 5.07 -1.99 -13.32
N ILE A 23 5.82 -2.25 -14.38
CA ILE A 23 5.48 -3.27 -15.36
C ILE A 23 5.66 -4.67 -14.78
N LYS A 24 4.96 -5.66 -15.38
CA LYS A 24 4.99 -7.06 -14.94
C LYS A 24 6.40 -7.62 -14.69
N PRO A 25 7.40 -7.46 -15.59
CA PRO A 25 8.75 -7.97 -15.32
C PRO A 25 9.39 -7.42 -14.04
N LEU A 26 9.18 -6.14 -13.74
CA LEU A 26 9.68 -5.51 -12.52
C LEU A 26 8.98 -6.06 -11.27
N LEU A 27 7.67 -6.28 -11.34
CA LEU A 27 6.90 -6.93 -10.27
C LEU A 27 7.37 -8.37 -10.02
N GLU A 28 7.70 -9.12 -11.08
CA GLU A 28 8.29 -10.45 -10.97
C GLU A 28 9.69 -10.43 -10.35
N GLU A 29 10.50 -9.41 -10.62
CA GLU A 29 11.81 -9.26 -9.96
C GLU A 29 11.67 -8.97 -8.46
N LEU A 30 10.65 -8.20 -8.08
CA LEU A 30 10.33 -7.88 -6.69
C LEU A 30 9.85 -9.09 -5.88
N ASP A 31 9.44 -10.19 -6.52
CA ASP A 31 8.95 -11.38 -5.81
C ASP A 31 10.01 -12.01 -4.88
N LYS A 32 11.30 -11.75 -5.11
CA LYS A 32 12.37 -12.14 -4.18
C LYS A 32 12.22 -11.50 -2.79
N TYR A 33 11.54 -10.37 -2.71
CA TYR A 33 11.22 -9.63 -1.49
C TYR A 33 9.76 -9.76 -1.06
N PHE A 34 8.95 -10.53 -1.77
CA PHE A 34 7.53 -10.68 -1.45
C PHE A 34 7.35 -11.28 -0.05
N ARG A 35 6.37 -10.76 0.69
CA ARG A 35 6.03 -11.25 2.03
C ARG A 35 4.61 -11.75 2.09
N PHE A 36 3.65 -10.93 1.70
CA PHE A 36 2.25 -11.29 1.67
C PHE A 36 1.47 -10.30 0.79
N SER A 37 0.24 -10.67 0.50
CA SER A 37 -0.74 -9.79 -0.13
C SER A 37 -2.04 -9.84 0.65
N ASN A 38 -2.81 -8.76 0.59
CA ASN A 38 -4.21 -8.78 1.00
C ASN A 38 -5.07 -8.12 -0.07
N ASN A 39 -6.34 -8.50 -0.07
CA ASN A 39 -7.38 -7.87 -0.87
C ASN A 39 -8.31 -7.16 0.09
N TYR A 40 -8.74 -5.96 -0.29
CA TYR A 40 -9.74 -5.22 0.45
C TYR A 40 -10.67 -4.49 -0.52
N CYS A 41 -11.86 -4.15 -0.03
CA CYS A 41 -12.88 -3.46 -0.79
C CYS A 41 -13.09 -2.08 -0.19
N GLU A 42 -12.85 -1.05 -0.99
CA GLU A 42 -13.17 0.34 -0.67
C GLU A 42 -14.52 0.69 -1.28
N LEU A 43 -15.39 1.25 -0.46
CA LEU A 43 -16.71 1.76 -0.84
C LEU A 43 -16.64 3.28 -0.78
N PHE A 44 -16.90 3.93 -1.91
CA PHE A 44 -16.90 5.37 -2.04
C PHE A 44 -18.34 5.87 -2.12
N SER A 45 -18.67 6.89 -1.34
CA SER A 45 -19.99 7.51 -1.35
C SER A 45 -19.89 9.00 -1.02
N PRO A 46 -20.96 9.78 -1.23
CA PRO A 46 -21.00 11.18 -0.81
C PRO A 46 -20.78 11.39 0.69
N SER A 47 -21.04 10.38 1.53
CA SER A 47 -20.88 10.47 2.99
C SER A 47 -19.48 10.08 3.49
N GLY A 48 -18.61 9.61 2.59
CA GLY A 48 -17.21 9.27 2.87
C GLY A 48 -16.75 7.97 2.22
N ILE A 49 -15.56 7.55 2.65
CA ILE A 49 -14.91 6.30 2.26
C ILE A 49 -15.18 5.25 3.35
N PHE A 50 -15.52 4.04 2.94
CA PHE A 50 -15.77 2.92 3.85
C PHE A 50 -14.92 1.72 3.42
N ILE A 51 -14.46 0.95 4.38
CA ILE A 51 -13.74 -0.31 4.13
C ILE A 51 -14.54 -1.46 4.73
N VAL A 52 -14.63 -2.55 3.98
CA VAL A 52 -15.17 -3.83 4.47
C VAL A 52 -14.00 -4.76 4.78
N GLU A 53 -13.76 -5.01 6.07
CA GLU A 53 -12.71 -5.92 6.53
C GLU A 53 -13.22 -6.74 7.73
N LYS A 54 -12.91 -8.04 7.78
CA LYS A 54 -13.25 -8.95 8.89
C LYS A 54 -14.74 -8.90 9.31
N ASN A 55 -15.64 -8.87 8.33
CA ASN A 55 -17.10 -8.77 8.53
C ASN A 55 -17.57 -7.49 9.24
N LYS A 56 -16.74 -6.44 9.26
CA LYS A 56 -17.10 -5.11 9.76
C LYS A 56 -17.07 -4.10 8.63
N VAL A 57 -17.94 -3.10 8.72
CA VAL A 57 -17.90 -1.91 7.86
C VAL A 57 -17.35 -0.76 8.70
N LEU A 58 -16.24 -0.21 8.25
CA LEU A 58 -15.52 0.86 8.92
C LEU A 58 -15.59 2.10 8.05
N LYS A 59 -16.04 3.22 8.61
CA LYS A 59 -15.92 4.53 7.96
C LYS A 59 -14.52 5.05 8.19
N GLN A 60 -13.88 5.53 7.12
CA GLN A 60 -12.58 6.17 7.19
C GLN A 60 -12.74 7.69 7.33
N VAL A 61 -12.19 8.22 8.42
CA VAL A 61 -12.13 9.67 8.68
C VAL A 61 -10.67 10.11 8.49
N PRO A 62 -10.36 10.92 7.46
CA PRO A 62 -9.00 11.36 7.22
C PRO A 62 -8.50 12.26 8.37
N ASN A 63 -7.25 12.07 8.75
CA ASN A 63 -6.49 12.96 9.59
C ASN A 63 -5.23 13.36 8.84
N ASP A 64 -5.34 14.48 8.11
CA ASP A 64 -4.29 14.97 7.23
C ASP A 64 -3.16 15.65 8.03
N GLU A 65 -1.93 15.35 7.63
CA GLU A 65 -0.71 15.98 8.16
C GLU A 65 0.00 16.74 7.02
N PRO A 66 0.71 17.84 7.32
CA PRO A 66 1.48 18.54 6.30
C PRO A 66 2.54 17.62 5.66
N LEU A 67 2.57 17.59 4.33
CA LEU A 67 3.59 16.87 3.58
C LEU A 67 4.98 17.44 3.87
N LYS A 68 5.96 16.56 4.09
CA LYS A 68 7.37 16.95 4.20
C LYS A 68 8.13 16.46 2.98
N TYR A 69 9.07 17.28 2.51
CA TYR A 69 9.92 16.96 1.37
C TYR A 69 11.35 16.76 1.86
N MET A 70 12.03 15.76 1.34
CA MET A 70 13.45 15.55 1.61
C MET A 70 14.19 15.09 0.36
N VAL A 71 15.46 15.46 0.26
CA VAL A 71 16.37 14.91 -0.74
C VAL A 71 17.04 13.69 -0.13
N PHE A 72 16.98 12.58 -0.85
CA PHE A 72 17.61 11.32 -0.54
C PHE A 72 18.73 11.03 -1.54
N ASP A 73 19.68 10.16 -1.16
CA ASP A 73 20.90 9.84 -1.92
C ASP A 73 20.74 9.90 -3.45
N ASN A 74 21.68 10.56 -4.13
CA ASN A 74 21.69 10.80 -5.58
C ASN A 74 20.49 11.63 -6.09
N ASP A 75 20.15 12.72 -5.39
CA ASP A 75 19.14 13.71 -5.78
C ASP A 75 17.70 13.17 -5.92
N VAL A 76 17.40 12.01 -5.34
CA VAL A 76 16.05 11.45 -5.33
C VAL A 76 15.19 12.26 -4.36
N GLN A 77 14.16 12.93 -4.86
CA GLN A 77 13.23 13.68 -4.03
C GLN A 77 12.16 12.75 -3.45
N LEU A 78 12.01 12.74 -2.14
CA LEU A 78 11.00 11.98 -1.42
C LEU A 78 9.94 12.90 -0.82
N ILE A 79 8.70 12.41 -0.80
CA ILE A 79 7.55 13.03 -0.13
C ILE A 79 7.16 12.13 1.03
N LEU A 80 7.19 12.69 2.24
CA LEU A 80 6.80 12.03 3.48
C LEU A 80 5.39 12.47 3.86
N ASP A 81 4.49 11.51 3.94
CA ASP A 81 3.10 11.68 4.31
C ASP A 81 2.80 10.92 5.60
N LYS A 82 2.52 11.67 6.67
CA LYS A 82 2.13 11.13 7.99
C LYS A 82 0.60 11.10 8.17
N SER A 83 -0.17 11.45 7.13
CA SER A 83 -1.62 11.40 7.15
C SER A 83 -2.09 9.96 7.32
N TYR A 84 -3.18 9.78 8.06
CA TYR A 84 -3.76 8.48 8.32
C TYR A 84 -5.28 8.58 8.38
N PHE A 85 -5.95 7.43 8.24
CA PHE A 85 -7.39 7.34 8.46
C PHE A 85 -7.65 6.84 9.88
N LYS A 86 -8.53 7.53 10.60
CA LYS A 86 -9.19 6.98 11.78
C LYS A 86 -10.35 6.12 11.33
N GLU A 87 -10.51 4.97 11.98
CA GLU A 87 -11.60 4.04 11.68
C GLU A 87 -12.73 4.23 12.68
N GLU A 88 -13.93 4.43 12.17
CA GLU A 88 -15.17 4.48 12.94
C GLU A 88 -16.06 3.31 12.56
N GLU A 89 -16.40 2.45 13.53
CA GLU A 89 -17.34 1.35 13.29
C GLU A 89 -18.75 1.92 13.09
N ILE A 90 -19.38 1.57 11.96
CA ILE A 90 -20.75 1.99 11.66
C ILE A 90 -21.71 0.81 11.70
N LEU A 91 -22.92 1.05 12.21
CA LEU A 91 -23.97 0.05 12.31
C LEU A 91 -24.63 -0.15 10.93
N SER A 92 -23.96 -0.93 10.09
CA SER A 92 -24.47 -1.71 8.95
C SER A 92 -25.15 -0.97 7.77
N GLN A 93 -25.18 0.36 7.76
CA GLN A 93 -25.74 1.10 6.62
C GLN A 93 -24.65 1.42 5.61
N ILE A 94 -24.53 0.57 4.58
CA ILE A 94 -23.78 0.93 3.37
C ILE A 94 -24.60 2.02 2.65
N PRO A 95 -23.99 3.16 2.29
CA PRO A 95 -24.68 4.23 1.58
C PRO A 95 -25.33 3.72 0.29
N PHE A 96 -26.60 4.06 0.03
CA PHE A 96 -27.34 3.57 -1.15
C PHE A 96 -26.64 3.94 -2.47
N HIS A 97 -26.12 5.17 -2.55
CA HIS A 97 -25.27 5.61 -3.65
C HIS A 97 -23.81 5.37 -3.29
N ASN A 98 -23.31 4.19 -3.65
CA ASN A 98 -21.92 3.85 -3.55
C ASN A 98 -21.40 3.29 -4.88
N PHE A 99 -20.10 3.42 -5.09
CA PHE A 99 -19.37 2.53 -5.97
C PHE A 99 -18.26 1.88 -5.16
N TYR A 100 -17.85 0.67 -5.57
CA TYR A 100 -16.83 -0.09 -4.87
C TYR A 100 -15.62 -0.32 -5.77
N LYS A 101 -14.45 -0.39 -5.14
CA LYS A 101 -13.19 -0.74 -5.78
C LYS A 101 -12.55 -1.88 -4.99
N GLU A 102 -12.27 -2.97 -5.69
CA GLU A 102 -11.45 -4.05 -5.16
C GLU A 102 -9.98 -3.69 -5.40
N THR A 103 -9.20 -3.66 -4.33
CA THR A 103 -7.78 -3.33 -4.38
C THR A 103 -6.99 -4.51 -3.83
N THR A 104 -5.98 -4.94 -4.59
CA THR A 104 -4.95 -5.87 -4.14
C THR A 104 -3.72 -5.09 -3.76
N ARG A 105 -3.19 -5.38 -2.57
CA ARG A 105 -1.96 -4.77 -2.06
C ARG A 105 -0.89 -5.84 -1.86
N PHE A 106 0.26 -5.63 -2.48
CA PHE A 106 1.45 -6.46 -2.32
C PHE A 106 2.44 -5.79 -1.38
N TYR A 107 2.98 -6.57 -0.45
CA TYR A 107 3.96 -6.13 0.54
C TYR A 107 5.32 -6.78 0.26
N TYR A 108 6.34 -5.94 0.05
CA TYR A 108 7.72 -6.36 -0.19
C TYR A 108 8.64 -5.81 0.90
N SER A 109 9.61 -6.61 1.34
CA SER A 109 10.58 -6.23 2.38
C SER A 109 11.84 -7.08 2.28
N GLN A 110 13.01 -6.53 2.65
CA GLN A 110 14.23 -7.33 2.83
C GLN A 110 14.15 -8.22 4.06
N CYS A 111 13.65 -7.67 5.17
CA CYS A 111 13.45 -8.41 6.41
C CYS A 111 12.13 -9.19 6.43
N GLU A 112 12.02 -10.19 7.31
CA GLU A 112 10.76 -10.85 7.63
C GLU A 112 9.72 -9.85 8.18
N LYS A 113 8.42 -10.14 8.00
CA LYS A 113 7.31 -9.21 8.25
C LYS A 113 7.36 -8.50 9.61
N GLU A 114 7.70 -9.22 10.67
CA GLU A 114 7.71 -8.70 12.04
C GLU A 114 8.89 -7.78 12.33
N LYS A 115 9.99 -7.92 11.57
CA LYS A 115 11.24 -7.16 11.73
C LYS A 115 11.40 -6.03 10.71
N ALA A 116 10.50 -5.93 9.74
CA ALA A 116 10.58 -4.93 8.68
C ALA A 116 10.19 -3.55 9.22
N ASN A 117 11.15 -2.62 9.22
CA ASN A 117 10.93 -1.19 9.52
C ASN A 117 10.57 -0.38 8.28
N LEU A 118 10.86 -0.92 7.09
CA LEU A 118 10.48 -0.39 5.79
C LEU A 118 9.83 -1.50 4.94
N GLN A 119 8.72 -1.18 4.28
CA GLN A 119 8.08 -2.08 3.33
C GLN A 119 7.76 -1.32 2.04
N LEU A 120 8.08 -1.87 0.88
CA LEU A 120 7.54 -1.37 -0.39
C LEU A 120 6.13 -1.93 -0.55
N ILE A 121 5.19 -1.03 -0.83
CA ILE A 121 3.79 -1.34 -1.05
C ILE A 121 3.44 -1.04 -2.49
N VAL A 122 2.81 -2.00 -3.16
CA VAL A 122 2.25 -1.84 -4.50
C VAL A 122 0.77 -2.17 -4.43
N GLU A 123 -0.06 -1.18 -4.71
CA GLU A 123 -1.52 -1.30 -4.77
C GLU A 123 -1.99 -1.25 -6.21
N GLY A 124 -3.02 -2.02 -6.52
CA GLY A 124 -3.62 -2.04 -7.83
C GLY A 124 -4.89 -2.86 -7.89
N HIS A 125 -5.39 -3.05 -9.10
CA HIS A 125 -6.58 -3.85 -9.37
C HIS A 125 -6.35 -4.73 -10.60
N TYR A 126 -7.20 -5.74 -10.76
CA TYR A 126 -7.19 -6.58 -11.95
C TYR A 126 -8.32 -6.15 -12.89
N GLU A 127 -8.01 -5.89 -14.16
CA GLU A 127 -9.02 -5.49 -15.15
C GLU A 127 -10.02 -6.62 -15.45
N ASN A 128 -9.58 -7.88 -15.41
CA ASN A 128 -10.41 -9.06 -15.67
C ASN A 128 -10.87 -9.76 -14.38
N LYS A 129 -11.98 -9.29 -13.80
CA LYS A 129 -12.60 -9.86 -12.57
C LYS A 129 -13.01 -11.34 -12.70
N LEU A 130 -13.30 -11.83 -13.91
CA LEU A 130 -13.84 -13.19 -14.15
C LEU A 130 -12.87 -14.33 -13.86
N LYS A 131 -11.57 -14.07 -13.67
CA LYS A 131 -10.57 -15.12 -13.37
C LYS A 131 -10.31 -15.31 -11.86
N ASN A 132 -10.80 -14.42 -11.00
CA ASN A 132 -10.17 -14.21 -9.69
C ASN A 132 -10.81 -14.90 -8.48
N VAL A 133 -11.90 -15.65 -8.63
CA VAL A 133 -12.50 -16.35 -7.48
C VAL A 133 -11.80 -17.69 -7.19
N SER A 134 -10.99 -18.23 -8.11
CA SER A 134 -10.36 -19.55 -7.96
C SER A 134 -8.88 -19.66 -8.36
N PHE A 135 -8.26 -18.65 -8.98
CA PHE A 135 -6.90 -18.77 -9.55
C PHE A 135 -5.74 -18.52 -8.58
N GLN A 136 -5.99 -18.09 -7.34
CA GLN A 136 -4.92 -17.62 -6.46
C GLN A 136 -3.99 -18.72 -5.90
N ILE A 137 -4.21 -20.01 -6.19
CA ILE A 137 -3.47 -21.08 -5.51
C ILE A 137 -2.52 -21.89 -6.42
N THR A 138 -2.68 -21.91 -7.75
CA THR A 138 -1.99 -22.94 -8.57
C THR A 138 -0.97 -22.47 -9.60
N ASN A 139 -0.85 -21.19 -9.95
CA ASN A 139 0.13 -20.78 -10.98
C ASN A 139 0.85 -19.45 -10.68
N ARG A 140 2.06 -19.54 -10.11
CA ARG A 140 2.96 -18.38 -9.88
C ARG A 140 3.22 -17.54 -11.13
N LYS A 141 3.18 -18.15 -12.33
CA LYS A 141 3.45 -17.48 -13.62
C LYS A 141 2.43 -16.41 -14.05
N GLN A 142 1.29 -16.31 -13.37
CA GLN A 142 0.21 -15.39 -13.75
C GLN A 142 -0.19 -14.39 -12.66
N LYS A 143 0.58 -14.30 -11.55
CA LYS A 143 0.27 -13.40 -10.41
C LYS A 143 -0.03 -11.97 -10.84
N TYR A 144 0.75 -11.42 -11.77
CA TYR A 144 0.60 -10.04 -12.27
C TYR A 144 -0.03 -9.95 -13.66
N ALA A 145 -0.64 -11.03 -14.16
CA ALA A 145 -1.38 -10.97 -15.41
C ALA A 145 -2.61 -10.08 -15.21
N ASP A 146 -2.82 -9.12 -16.11
CA ASP A 146 -3.92 -8.14 -16.06
C ASP A 146 -3.95 -7.27 -14.77
N PHE A 147 -2.84 -7.21 -14.02
CA PHE A 147 -2.72 -6.37 -12.84
C PHE A 147 -2.29 -4.96 -13.24
N VAL A 148 -3.10 -3.97 -12.89
CA VAL A 148 -2.85 -2.55 -13.13
C VAL A 148 -2.49 -1.89 -11.81
N VAL A 149 -1.30 -1.31 -11.76
CA VAL A 149 -0.79 -0.63 -10.58
C VAL A 149 -1.40 0.76 -10.47
N ASP A 150 -2.03 1.04 -9.33
CA ASP A 150 -2.67 2.31 -9.01
C ASP A 150 -1.76 3.20 -8.17
N ASN A 151 -1.03 2.61 -7.22
CA ASN A 151 -0.27 3.35 -6.22
C ASN A 151 0.96 2.57 -5.73
N VAL A 152 2.05 3.30 -5.48
CA VAL A 152 3.34 2.75 -5.05
C VAL A 152 3.95 3.67 -4.02
N TYR A 153 4.27 3.12 -2.86
CA TYR A 153 4.87 3.88 -1.76
C TYR A 153 5.62 2.96 -0.82
N PHE A 154 6.53 3.53 -0.03
CA PHE A 154 7.12 2.81 1.10
C PHE A 154 6.34 3.11 2.37
N LEU A 155 6.17 2.10 3.22
CA LEU A 155 5.61 2.24 4.55
C LEU A 155 6.73 2.10 5.57
N ALA A 156 7.04 3.19 6.26
CA ALA A 156 8.03 3.26 7.31
C ALA A 156 7.36 3.22 8.68
N LYS A 157 7.81 2.32 9.57
CA LYS A 157 7.31 2.25 10.96
C LYS A 157 8.02 3.21 11.90
N GLU A 158 9.20 3.69 11.49
CA GLU A 158 10.07 4.61 12.23
C GLU A 158 10.44 5.79 11.33
N GLU A 159 11.10 6.81 11.89
CA GLU A 159 11.59 7.93 11.09
C GLU A 159 12.73 7.50 10.15
N LEU A 160 12.86 8.18 9.00
CA LEU A 160 13.84 7.84 7.97
C LEU A 160 15.26 8.39 8.28
N ASP A 161 15.65 8.39 9.56
CA ASP A 161 16.98 8.74 10.03
C ASP A 161 17.86 7.50 10.24
N ASN A 162 17.23 6.34 10.44
CA ASN A 162 17.90 5.06 10.65
C ASN A 162 18.69 4.59 9.41
N TYR A 163 20.00 4.38 9.58
CA TYR A 163 20.92 3.91 8.53
C TYR A 163 20.43 2.62 7.84
N LEU A 164 19.85 1.68 8.59
CA LEU A 164 19.34 0.43 8.03
C LEU A 164 18.17 0.68 7.08
N MET A 165 17.25 1.59 7.43
CA MET A 165 16.12 1.94 6.57
C MET A 165 16.59 2.64 5.29
N LYS A 166 17.59 3.52 5.38
CA LYS A 166 18.18 4.15 4.19
C LYS A 166 18.81 3.11 3.26
N LYS A 167 19.51 2.11 3.81
CA LYS A 167 20.08 1.00 3.04
C LYS A 167 18.99 0.16 2.38
N GLU A 168 17.91 -0.17 3.10
CA GLU A 168 16.78 -0.93 2.54
C GLU A 168 16.08 -0.16 1.43
N LEU A 169 15.85 1.15 1.63
CA LEU A 169 15.27 2.04 0.63
C LEU A 169 16.12 2.07 -0.63
N ASN A 170 17.44 2.23 -0.50
CA ASN A 170 18.38 2.26 -1.63
C ASN A 170 18.31 1.00 -2.51
N VAL A 171 18.10 -0.18 -1.93
CA VAL A 171 17.96 -1.43 -2.70
C VAL A 171 16.67 -1.44 -3.53
N PHE A 172 15.55 -0.98 -2.96
CA PHE A 172 14.32 -0.88 -3.75
C PHE A 172 14.44 0.21 -4.81
N LEU A 173 15.00 1.37 -4.47
CA LEU A 173 15.22 2.45 -5.43
C LEU A 173 16.11 2.01 -6.59
N SER A 174 17.10 1.14 -6.37
CA SER A 174 17.95 0.62 -7.47
C SER A 174 17.20 -0.31 -8.43
N MET A 175 16.10 -0.91 -7.99
CA MET A 175 15.24 -1.75 -8.85
C MET A 175 14.17 -0.93 -9.58
N LEU A 176 13.75 0.20 -9.01
CA LEU A 176 12.70 1.06 -9.56
C LEU A 176 13.22 2.08 -10.59
N LYS A 177 14.54 2.12 -10.82
CA LYS A 177 15.20 2.98 -11.82
C LYS A 177 15.11 2.43 -13.24
#